data_AF-A0A973T915-F1
#
_entry.id   AF-A0A973T915-F1
#
_cell.length_a   1.000
_cell.length_b   1.000
_cell.length_c   1.000
_cell.angle_alpha   90.00
_cell.angle_beta   90.00
_cell.angle_gamma   90.00
#
_symmetry.space_group_name_H-M   'P 1'
#
loop_
_entity.id
_entity.type
_entity.pdbx_description
1 polymer ?
#
loop_
_entity_poly.entity_id
_entity_poly.type
_entity_poly.pdbx_seq_one_letter_code
_entity_poly.pdbx_strand_id
1 'polypeptide(L)'
;DSHDVRVRMLSMLAPHPAIGLTSAVAVALAASQPSSVVAEAAGQPSTAGGPRVLRIGTPAGVITADIITDDTGAVSEVALHRAARHIATADIDVAPAAELSA
;
A
#
# COMPACT_ATOMS: atom_id res chain seq x y z
N ASP A 1 8.52 -10.15 -13.84
CA ASP A 1 9.23 -11.30 -13.25
C ASP A 1 9.52 -11.14 -11.75
N SER A 2 9.94 -9.96 -11.24
CA SER A 2 10.18 -9.76 -9.78
C SER A 2 8.98 -9.25 -8.96
N HIS A 3 7.90 -8.83 -9.61
CA HIS A 3 6.68 -8.27 -9.01
C HIS A 3 5.49 -8.56 -9.93
N ASP A 4 4.29 -8.52 -9.36
CA ASP A 4 3.05 -8.86 -10.05
C ASP A 4 2.45 -7.62 -10.73
N VAL A 5 2.50 -6.46 -10.06
CA VAL A 5 1.98 -5.19 -10.61
C VAL A 5 2.97 -4.05 -10.38
N ARG A 6 3.10 -3.15 -11.36
CA ARG A 6 3.88 -1.91 -11.21
C ARG A 6 2.95 -0.77 -10.84
N VAL A 7 3.30 -0.04 -9.79
CA VAL A 7 2.53 1.13 -9.33
C VAL A 7 3.42 2.36 -9.29
N ARG A 8 2.85 3.48 -9.75
CA ARG A 8 3.37 4.83 -9.62
C ARG A 8 2.27 5.67 -9.01
N MET A 9 2.47 6.11 -7.77
CA MET A 9 1.49 6.88 -7.03
C MET A 9 1.81 8.37 -7.10
N LEU A 10 0.78 9.20 -7.18
CA LEU A 10 0.87 10.63 -6.91
C LEU A 10 0.33 10.92 -5.51
N SER A 11 1.00 11.77 -4.75
CA SER A 11 0.57 12.27 -3.44
C SER A 11 1.01 13.72 -3.29
N MET A 12 0.17 14.59 -2.74
CA MET A 12 0.46 16.02 -2.60
C MET A 12 0.94 16.66 -3.93
N LEU A 13 0.26 16.31 -5.04
CA LEU A 13 0.57 16.77 -6.40
C LEU A 13 1.97 16.41 -6.92
N ALA A 14 2.66 15.43 -6.32
CA ALA A 14 3.97 14.97 -6.73
C ALA A 14 4.06 13.43 -6.80
N PRO A 15 5.00 12.86 -7.58
CA PRO A 15 5.30 11.43 -7.53
C PRO A 15 5.74 10.99 -6.14
N HIS A 16 5.06 10.00 -5.59
CA HIS A 16 5.46 9.37 -4.34
C HIS A 16 6.72 8.52 -4.57
N PRO A 17 7.76 8.61 -3.73
CA PRO A 17 9.03 7.90 -3.96
C PRO A 17 8.89 6.37 -3.92
N ALA A 18 7.88 5.87 -3.22
CA ALA A 18 7.50 4.46 -3.17
C ALA A 18 6.00 4.30 -3.45
N ILE A 19 5.22 4.06 -2.40
CA ILE A 19 3.75 4.10 -2.37
C ILE A 19 3.29 4.38 -0.93
N GLY A 20 2.15 5.05 -0.75
CA GLY A 20 1.50 5.16 0.55
C GLY A 20 0.89 3.83 0.99
N LEU A 21 0.91 3.52 2.29
CA LEU A 21 0.41 2.22 2.79
C LEU A 21 -1.07 2.00 2.49
N THR A 22 -1.90 3.02 2.63
CA THR A 22 -3.33 2.94 2.30
C THR A 22 -3.56 2.68 0.81
N SER A 23 -2.73 3.25 -0.07
CA SER A 23 -2.77 2.95 -1.50
C SER A 23 -2.29 1.53 -1.82
N ALA A 24 -1.31 1.01 -1.09
CA ALA A 24 -0.91 -0.40 -1.23
C ALA A 24 -2.05 -1.35 -0.84
N VAL A 25 -2.79 -1.06 0.24
CA VAL A 25 -4.02 -1.79 0.61
C VAL A 25 -5.06 -1.70 -0.49
N ALA A 26 -5.34 -0.50 -1.01
CA ALA A 26 -6.32 -0.33 -2.08
C ALA A 26 -5.95 -1.11 -3.37
N VAL A 27 -4.67 -1.13 -3.72
CA VAL A 27 -4.14 -1.94 -4.84
C VAL A 27 -4.33 -3.43 -4.57
N ALA A 28 -4.04 -3.90 -3.35
CA ALA A 28 -4.23 -5.30 -2.97
C ALA A 28 -5.70 -5.73 -3.08
N LEU A 29 -6.64 -4.90 -2.59
CA LEU A 29 -8.07 -5.12 -2.73
C LEU A 29 -8.51 -5.14 -4.20
N ALA A 30 -8.06 -4.16 -4.99
CA ALA A 30 -8.37 -4.10 -6.41
C ALA A 30 -7.84 -5.34 -7.16
N ALA A 31 -6.65 -5.84 -6.82
CA ALA A 31 -6.09 -7.05 -7.42
C ALA A 31 -6.95 -8.31 -7.18
N SER A 32 -7.80 -8.31 -6.15
CA SER A 32 -8.76 -9.40 -5.86
C SER A 32 -10.13 -9.18 -6.50
N GLN A 33 -10.36 -8.05 -7.17
CA GLN A 33 -11.59 -7.78 -7.90
C GLN A 33 -11.36 -8.07 -9.40
N PRO A 34 -11.92 -9.17 -9.96
CA PRO A 34 -11.59 -9.63 -11.32
C PRO A 34 -11.81 -8.61 -12.44
N SER A 35 -12.72 -7.66 -12.25
CA SER A 35 -13.03 -6.60 -13.22
C SER A 35 -12.17 -5.34 -13.08
N SER A 36 -11.25 -5.29 -12.11
CA SER A 36 -10.41 -4.11 -11.91
C SER A 36 -9.21 -4.11 -12.86
N VAL A 37 -8.77 -2.91 -13.23
CA VAL A 37 -7.52 -2.71 -13.99
C VAL A 37 -6.30 -3.27 -13.27
N VAL A 38 -6.34 -3.37 -11.94
CA VAL A 38 -5.22 -3.91 -11.15
C VAL A 38 -5.19 -5.44 -11.27
N ALA A 39 -6.34 -6.11 -11.26
CA ALA A 39 -6.42 -7.55 -11.45
C ALA A 39 -5.97 -7.93 -12.87
N GLU A 40 -6.37 -7.17 -13.88
CA GLU A 40 -5.89 -7.35 -15.26
C GLU A 40 -4.36 -7.18 -15.35
N ALA A 41 -3.82 -6.11 -14.77
CA ALA A 41 -2.39 -5.82 -14.81
C ALA A 41 -1.54 -6.82 -14.02
N ALA A 42 -2.07 -7.36 -12.91
CA ALA A 42 -1.38 -8.35 -12.09
C ALA A 42 -1.36 -9.75 -12.71
N GLY A 43 -2.21 -10.01 -13.72
CA GLY A 43 -2.37 -11.32 -14.34
C GLY A 43 -3.12 -12.34 -13.47
N GLN A 44 -3.28 -13.56 -14.00
CA GLN A 44 -3.94 -14.66 -13.30
C GLN A 44 -3.12 -15.06 -12.05
N PRO A 45 -3.72 -15.09 -10.84
CA PRO A 45 -3.02 -15.56 -9.66
C PRO A 45 -2.61 -17.03 -9.84
N SER A 46 -1.40 -17.38 -9.38
CA SER A 46 -0.97 -18.78 -9.26
C SER A 46 -1.94 -19.51 -8.34
N THR A 47 -2.81 -20.33 -8.94
CA THR A 47 -3.88 -21.06 -8.26
C THR A 47 -3.29 -22.18 -7.40
N ALA A 48 -3.08 -21.91 -6.11
CA ALA A 48 -2.93 -22.94 -5.09
C ALA A 48 -3.46 -22.37 -3.76
N GLY A 49 -4.55 -22.93 -3.26
CA GLY A 49 -5.39 -22.39 -2.18
C GLY A 49 -4.66 -22.08 -0.88
N GLY A 50 -4.25 -20.81 -0.73
CA GLY A 50 -3.62 -20.23 0.45
C GLY A 50 -3.58 -18.70 0.35
N PRO A 51 -3.06 -18.00 1.38
CA PRO A 51 -2.92 -16.55 1.38
C PRO A 51 -2.21 -16.06 0.11
N ARG A 52 -2.81 -15.09 -0.59
CA ARG A 52 -2.23 -14.54 -1.82
C ARG A 52 -1.31 -13.40 -1.47
N VAL A 53 -0.03 -13.55 -1.75
CA VAL A 53 0.93 -12.45 -1.68
C VAL A 53 0.91 -11.66 -2.98
N LEU A 54 0.55 -10.38 -2.92
CA LEU A 54 0.70 -9.45 -4.05
C LEU A 54 2.03 -8.70 -3.91
N ARG A 55 2.89 -8.83 -4.92
CA ARG A 55 4.18 -8.12 -5.02
C ARG A 55 3.99 -6.86 -5.84
N ILE A 56 4.04 -5.70 -5.18
CA ILE A 56 3.84 -4.40 -5.80
C ILE A 56 5.20 -3.76 -6.07
N GLY A 57 5.54 -3.59 -7.35
CA GLY A 57 6.74 -2.88 -7.79
C GLY A 57 6.56 -1.37 -7.73
N THR A 58 7.33 -0.70 -6.85
CA THR A 58 7.39 0.76 -6.68
C THR A 58 8.73 1.32 -7.20
N PRO A 59 8.94 2.65 -7.28
CA PRO A 59 10.25 3.19 -7.68
C PRO A 59 11.37 2.82 -6.69
N ALA A 60 11.02 2.64 -5.41
CA ALA A 60 11.97 2.31 -4.34
C ALA A 60 12.18 0.80 -4.14
N GLY A 61 11.60 -0.05 -4.99
CA GLY A 61 11.67 -1.51 -4.86
C GLY A 61 10.29 -2.15 -4.72
N VAL A 62 10.28 -3.43 -4.32
CA VAL A 62 9.05 -4.23 -4.20
C VAL A 62 8.55 -4.22 -2.76
N ILE A 63 7.26 -4.00 -2.59
CA ILE A 63 6.57 -4.27 -1.32
C ILE A 63 5.64 -5.47 -1.49
N THR A 64 5.39 -6.22 -0.43
CA THR A 64 4.44 -7.33 -0.41
C THR A 64 3.21 -6.97 0.41
N ALA A 65 2.05 -7.41 -0.06
CA ALA A 65 0.80 -7.36 0.68
C ALA A 65 0.19 -8.76 0.69
N ASP A 66 -0.08 -9.27 1.88
CA ASP A 66 -0.77 -10.54 2.07
C ASP A 66 -2.27 -10.28 2.02
N ILE A 67 -2.96 -10.97 1.10
CA ILE A 67 -4.40 -10.88 0.91
C ILE A 67 -5.02 -12.14 1.48
N ILE A 68 -5.85 -11.95 2.50
CA ILE A 68 -6.52 -13.03 3.22
C ILE A 68 -8.01 -12.93 2.90
N THR A 69 -8.59 -14.06 2.48
CA THR A 69 -10.01 -14.17 2.15
C THR A 69 -10.74 -15.01 3.18
N ASP A 70 -12.01 -14.69 3.43
CA ASP A 70 -12.90 -15.53 4.23
C ASP A 70 -13.45 -16.73 3.44
N ASP A 71 -14.32 -17.52 4.08
CA ASP A 71 -14.95 -18.70 3.49
C ASP A 71 -15.89 -18.38 2.30
N THR A 72 -16.27 -17.11 2.12
CA THR A 72 -17.07 -16.64 0.99
C THR A 72 -16.19 -16.22 -0.20
N GLY A 73 -14.87 -16.20 -0.01
CA GLY A 73 -13.91 -15.70 -0.99
C GLY A 73 -13.78 -14.17 -1.01
N ALA A 74 -14.44 -13.47 -0.09
CA ALA A 74 -14.30 -12.02 0.05
C ALA A 74 -12.99 -11.71 0.80
N VAL A 75 -12.33 -10.60 0.45
CA VAL A 75 -11.13 -10.16 1.19
C VAL A 75 -11.55 -9.68 2.57
N SER A 76 -11.09 -10.37 3.61
CA SER A 76 -11.34 -10.02 5.00
C SER A 76 -10.21 -9.18 5.59
N GLU A 77 -8.98 -9.36 5.10
CA GLU A 77 -7.80 -8.67 5.61
C GLU A 77 -6.74 -8.45 4.51
N VAL A 78 -6.04 -7.32 4.63
CA VAL A 78 -4.78 -7.06 3.90
C VAL A 78 -3.69 -6.74 4.93
N ALA A 79 -2.67 -7.58 4.98
CA ALA A 79 -1.53 -7.39 5.87
C ALA A 79 -0.29 -6.88 5.11
N LEU A 80 0.48 -5.99 5.75
CA LEU A 80 1.72 -5.45 5.21
C LEU A 80 2.82 -5.57 6.26
N HIS A 81 3.96 -6.12 5.84
CA HIS A 81 5.14 -6.19 6.69
C HIS A 81 5.88 -4.85 6.71
N ARG A 82 6.01 -4.24 7.90
CA ARG A 82 6.62 -2.90 8.07
C ARG A 82 7.59 -2.87 9.25
N ALA A 83 8.64 -2.07 9.08
CA ALA A 83 9.57 -1.72 10.15
C ALA A 83 9.24 -0.34 10.70
N ALA A 84 9.39 -0.18 12.01
CA ALA A 84 9.36 1.10 12.70
C ALA A 84 10.64 1.25 13.54
N ARG A 85 11.14 2.48 13.67
CA ARG A 85 12.30 2.80 14.49
C ARG A 85 12.01 4.08 15.26
N HIS A 86 12.23 4.05 16.57
CA HIS A 86 12.23 5.25 17.38
C HIS A 86 13.49 6.06 17.05
N ILE A 87 13.31 7.29 16.53
CA ILE A 87 14.41 8.13 16.05
C ILE A 87 14.92 9.03 17.17
N ALA A 88 14.03 9.71 17.90
CA ALA A 88 14.36 10.56 19.02
C ALA A 88 13.15 10.77 19.93
N THR A 89 13.42 11.02 21.21
CA THR A 89 12.49 11.69 22.13
C THR A 89 12.94 13.15 22.21
N ALA A 90 12.04 14.09 21.96
CA ALA A 90 12.35 15.52 21.96
C ALA A 90 11.12 16.35 22.32
N ASP A 91 11.36 17.50 22.93
CA ASP A 91 10.38 18.56 23.07
C ASP A 91 10.46 19.46 21.83
N ILE A 92 9.30 19.80 21.24
CA ILE A 92 9.22 20.68 20.07
C ILE A 92 8.69 22.04 20.54
N ASP A 93 9.58 23.03 20.58
CA ASP A 93 9.20 24.41 20.85
C ASP A 93 8.41 24.98 19.67
N VAL A 94 7.27 25.61 19.96
CA VAL A 94 6.43 26.29 18.98
C VAL A 94 6.42 27.79 19.23
N ALA A 95 6.30 28.58 18.17
CA ALA A 95 6.10 30.02 18.31
C ALA A 95 4.83 30.30 19.13
N PRO A 96 4.82 31.38 19.94
CA PRO A 96 3.58 31.82 20.57
C PRO A 96 2.53 32.12 19.49
N ALA A 97 1.26 31.83 19.79
CA ALA A 97 0.17 32.07 18.86
C ALA A 97 0.19 33.53 18.39
N ALA A 98 0.30 33.75 17.08
CA ALA A 98 0.18 35.09 16.53
C ALA A 98 -1.28 35.52 16.68
N GLU A 99 -1.53 36.68 17.30
CA GLU A 99 -2.85 37.30 17.24
C GLU A 99 -3.14 37.63 15.78
N LEU A 100 -4.19 37.01 15.23
CA LEU A 100 -4.69 37.33 13.90
C LEU A 100 -5.29 38.74 13.96
N SER A 101 -4.52 39.75 13.53
CA SER A 101 -5.09 41.07 13.24
C SER A 101 -6.04 40.91 12.06
N ALA A 102 -7.33 41.18 12.31
CA ALA A 102 -8.36 41.34 11.29
C ALA A 102 -8.12 42.60 10.43
#